data_AF-A0A259N6D3-F1
#
_entry.id   AF-A0A259N6D3-F1
#
_cell.length_a   1.000
_cell.length_b   1.000
_cell.length_c   1.000
_cell.angle_alpha   90.00
_cell.angle_beta   90.00
_cell.angle_gamma   90.00
#
_symmetry.space_group_name_H-M   'P 1'
#
loop_
_entity.id
_entity.type
_entity.pdbx_description
1 polymer ?
#
loop_
_entity_poly.entity_id
_entity_poly.type
_entity_poly.pdbx_seq_one_letter_code
_entity_poly.pdbx_strand_id
1 'polypeptide(L)'
;MQRRPVLRRIYIIFLYRQAVELTALTDTYHCYLVKCRPQHNRPPREEEFIACRQYLMEEMALLQPRVIVLMGRIVAKLLLNLDVPLSEMRQKTYTLAGINTIVTLDMGALLRQPQEKSRAWRDFMYAKKLSM
;
A
#
# COMPACT_ATOMS: atom_id res chain seq x y z
N MET A 1 12.62 -23.32 -17.25
CA MET A 1 11.59 -23.60 -16.22
C MET A 1 11.44 -22.36 -15.31
N GLN A 2 10.62 -21.40 -15.72
CA GLN A 2 10.56 -20.06 -15.16
C GLN A 2 9.65 -20.06 -13.91
N ARG A 3 10.23 -20.29 -12.73
CA ARG A 3 9.50 -20.22 -11.46
C ARG A 3 9.11 -18.77 -11.21
N ARG A 4 7.92 -18.36 -11.68
CA ARG A 4 7.29 -17.08 -11.28
C ARG A 4 7.10 -17.12 -9.76
N PRO A 5 7.86 -16.34 -8.97
CA PRO A 5 7.75 -16.43 -7.54
C PRO A 5 6.43 -15.78 -7.14
N VAL A 6 5.54 -16.53 -6.49
CA VAL A 6 4.38 -15.96 -5.81
C VAL A 6 4.91 -15.12 -4.66
N LEU A 7 5.13 -13.84 -4.93
CA LEU A 7 5.44 -12.82 -3.94
C LEU A 7 4.18 -12.66 -3.09
N ARG A 8 4.29 -12.80 -1.76
CA ARG A 8 3.27 -12.23 -0.87
C ARG A 8 3.56 -10.74 -0.85
N ARG A 9 2.78 -10.02 -1.65
CA ARG A 9 3.02 -8.63 -2.04
C ARG A 9 2.42 -7.71 -1.00
N ILE A 10 3.27 -6.86 -0.42
CA ILE A 10 2.85 -5.72 0.38
C ILE A 10 2.77 -4.54 -0.59
N TYR A 11 1.59 -3.92 -0.73
CA TYR A 11 1.37 -2.92 -1.76
C TYR A 11 1.22 -1.54 -1.14
N ILE A 12 1.99 -0.60 -1.67
CA ILE A 12 1.67 0.83 -1.59
C ILE A 12 1.18 1.20 -2.98
N ILE A 13 -0.04 1.71 -3.08
CA ILE A 13 -0.62 2.18 -4.34
C ILE A 13 -0.61 3.70 -4.31
N PHE A 14 0.09 4.29 -5.26
CA PHE A 14 0.04 5.72 -5.57
C PHE A 14 -0.94 5.95 -6.71
N LEU A 15 -1.89 6.88 -6.56
CA LEU A 15 -2.82 7.25 -7.65
C LEU A 15 -2.41 8.59 -8.31
N TYR A 16 -2.44 8.66 -9.64
CA TYR A 16 -2.15 9.84 -10.47
C TYR A 16 -3.33 10.18 -11.42
N ARG A 17 -3.46 11.44 -11.89
CA ARG A 17 -4.53 11.95 -12.79
C ARG A 17 -4.30 11.39 -14.22
N GLN A 18 -5.24 10.94 -15.08
CA GLN A 18 -6.69 11.15 -15.32
C GLN A 18 -7.36 9.86 -15.83
N ALA A 19 -8.68 9.73 -15.60
CA ALA A 19 -9.58 8.67 -16.10
C ALA A 19 -9.30 7.27 -15.53
N VAL A 20 -10.01 6.26 -16.03
CA VAL A 20 -9.88 4.83 -15.69
C VAL A 20 -10.84 4.37 -14.57
N GLU A 21 -12.04 4.02 -15.03
CA GLU A 21 -12.65 2.72 -14.72
C GLU A 21 -11.54 1.68 -14.62
N LEU A 22 -11.33 1.06 -13.45
CA LEU A 22 -10.20 0.18 -13.04
C LEU A 22 -9.82 -0.96 -14.01
N THR A 23 -9.41 -0.60 -15.23
CA THR A 23 -9.21 -1.50 -16.37
C THR A 23 -7.86 -1.26 -17.05
N ALA A 24 -7.06 -0.31 -16.60
CA ALA A 24 -5.67 -0.16 -17.04
C ALA A 24 -4.76 0.21 -15.87
N LEU A 25 -3.66 -0.54 -15.73
CA LEU A 25 -2.56 -0.35 -14.77
C LEU A 25 -1.74 0.94 -15.04
N THR A 26 -2.28 1.91 -15.78
CA THR A 26 -1.54 3.04 -16.35
C THR A 26 -1.39 4.23 -15.40
N ASP A 27 -2.32 4.41 -14.46
CA ASP A 27 -2.39 5.61 -13.59
C ASP A 27 -2.07 5.32 -12.13
N THR A 28 -1.51 4.14 -11.84
CA THR A 28 -1.17 3.74 -10.48
C THR A 28 0.24 3.17 -10.40
N TYR A 29 1.05 3.66 -9.46
CA TYR A 29 2.36 3.08 -9.18
C TYR A 29 2.29 2.17 -7.96
N HIS A 30 2.82 0.95 -8.11
CA HIS A 30 2.89 -0.03 -7.04
C HIS A 30 4.32 -0.16 -6.54
N CYS A 31 4.53 0.02 -5.24
CA CYS A 31 5.83 -0.20 -4.62
C CYS A 31 5.75 -1.05 -3.36
N TYR A 32 6.92 -1.46 -2.89
CA TYR A 32 7.12 -2.31 -1.72
C TYR A 32 7.93 -1.55 -0.66
N LEU A 33 7.64 -1.79 0.62
CA LEU A 33 8.38 -1.27 1.77
C LEU A 33 9.87 -1.65 1.74
N VAL A 34 10.16 -2.87 1.31
CA VAL A 34 11.52 -3.41 1.19
C VAL A 34 11.74 -3.91 -0.23
N LYS A 35 12.94 -3.71 -0.76
CA LYS A 35 13.30 -4.09 -2.14
C LYS A 35 13.80 -5.54 -2.25
N CYS A 36 14.14 -6.15 -1.11
CA CYS A 36 14.56 -7.54 -1.00
C CYS A 36 13.43 -8.41 -0.45
N ARG A 37 13.34 -9.67 -0.92
CA ARG A 37 12.35 -10.63 -0.43
C ARG A 37 12.76 -11.16 0.95
N PRO A 38 11.94 -10.97 2.01
CA PRO A 38 12.23 -11.58 3.30
C PRO A 38 12.19 -13.11 3.23
N GLN A 39 13.06 -13.76 4.01
CA GLN A 39 13.12 -15.21 4.09
C GLN A 39 11.77 -15.80 4.53
N HIS A 40 11.37 -16.93 3.95
CA HIS A 40 10.10 -17.62 4.26
C HIS A 40 8.83 -16.76 4.13
N ASN A 41 8.86 -15.65 3.37
CA ASN A 41 7.74 -14.71 3.24
C ASN A 41 7.23 -14.17 4.58
N ARG A 42 8.10 -14.07 5.59
CA ARG A 42 7.77 -13.34 6.81
C ARG A 42 7.55 -11.85 6.50
N PRO A 43 6.86 -11.12 7.37
CA PRO A 43 6.86 -9.67 7.31
C PRO A 43 8.29 -9.07 7.37
N PRO A 44 8.52 -7.92 6.71
CA PRO A 44 9.76 -7.19 6.88
C PRO A 44 9.95 -6.79 8.34
N ARG A 45 11.19 -6.88 8.83
CA ARG A 45 11.59 -6.32 10.11
C ARG A 45 11.77 -4.82 9.98
N GLU A 46 11.70 -4.14 11.11
CA GLU A 46 11.90 -2.69 11.17
C GLU A 46 13.28 -2.29 10.63
N GLU A 47 14.33 -3.02 10.99
CA GLU A 47 15.70 -2.82 10.47
C GLU A 47 15.77 -2.92 8.94
N GLU A 48 15.07 -3.89 8.34
CA GLU A 48 15.03 -4.08 6.88
C GLU A 48 14.28 -2.92 6.20
N PHE A 49 13.21 -2.42 6.84
CA PHE A 49 12.51 -1.23 6.38
C PHE A 49 13.40 0.01 6.48
N ILE A 50 14.07 0.24 7.61
CA ILE A 50 14.98 1.38 7.81
C ILE A 50 16.05 1.39 6.72
N ALA A 51 16.66 0.24 6.44
CA ALA A 51 17.66 0.11 5.38
C ALA A 51 17.11 0.39 3.97
N CYS A 52 15.84 0.07 3.70
CA CYS A 52 15.20 0.28 2.40
C CYS A 52 14.45 1.63 2.29
N ARG A 53 14.28 2.36 3.39
CA ARG A 53 13.37 3.52 3.48
C ARG A 53 13.76 4.62 2.50
N GLN A 54 15.05 4.84 2.27
CA GLN A 54 15.54 5.87 1.35
C GLN A 54 14.97 5.71 -0.07
N TYR A 55 14.93 4.48 -0.58
CA TYR A 55 14.39 4.20 -1.92
C TYR A 55 12.90 4.50 -2.02
N LEU A 56 12.13 4.22 -0.96
CA LEU A 56 10.72 4.56 -0.93
C LEU A 56 10.50 6.07 -0.91
N MET A 57 11.33 6.81 -0.15
CA MET A 57 11.26 8.27 -0.10
C MET A 57 11.64 8.90 -1.45
N GLU A 58 12.66 8.38 -2.13
CA GLU A 58 13.05 8.80 -3.48
C GLU A 58 11.95 8.51 -4.50
N GLU A 59 11.34 7.31 -4.48
CA GLU A 59 10.19 6.97 -5.32
C GLU A 59 9.03 7.96 -5.10
N MET A 60 8.71 8.27 -3.84
CA MET A 60 7.66 9.23 -3.50
C MET A 60 7.98 10.65 -3.99
N ALA A 61 9.23 11.09 -3.84
CA ALA A 61 9.67 12.41 -4.28
C ALA A 61 9.63 12.56 -5.80
N LEU A 62 9.99 11.50 -6.54
CA LEU A 62 9.95 11.47 -8.01
C LEU A 62 8.52 11.41 -8.54
N LEU A 63 7.64 10.61 -7.91
CA LEU A 63 6.28 10.39 -8.39
C LEU A 63 5.30 11.50 -8.00
N GLN A 64 5.56 12.21 -6.89
CA GLN A 64 4.68 13.24 -6.33
C GLN A 64 3.19 12.81 -6.32
N PRO A 65 2.86 11.70 -5.65
CA PRO A 65 1.52 11.13 -5.73
C PRO A 65 0.49 12.02 -5.06
N ARG A 66 -0.75 12.01 -5.57
CA ARG A 66 -1.86 12.78 -4.98
C ARG A 66 -2.41 12.13 -3.71
N VAL A 67 -2.43 10.80 -3.71
CA VAL A 67 -2.89 9.99 -2.59
C VAL A 67 -2.07 8.71 -2.50
N ILE A 68 -1.87 8.26 -1.27
CA ILE A 68 -1.15 7.04 -0.94
C ILE A 68 -2.14 6.05 -0.33
N VAL A 69 -2.15 4.82 -0.82
CA VAL A 69 -2.93 3.73 -0.22
C VAL A 69 -1.98 2.70 0.36
N LEU A 70 -1.98 2.57 1.68
CA LEU A 70 -1.21 1.57 2.42
C LEU A 70 -2.03 0.29 2.57
N MET A 71 -1.56 -0.83 2.00
CA MET A 71 -2.28 -2.10 2.06
C MET A 71 -1.74 -2.98 3.19
N GLY A 72 -2.51 -3.11 4.27
CA GLY A 72 -2.22 -4.00 5.39
C GLY A 72 -1.64 -3.31 6.64
N ARG A 73 -1.84 -3.95 7.81
CA ARG A 73 -1.45 -3.42 9.13
C ARG A 73 0.03 -3.11 9.23
N ILE A 74 0.89 -3.99 8.71
CA ILE A 74 2.34 -3.88 8.86
C ILE A 74 2.86 -2.63 8.12
N VAL A 75 2.26 -2.31 6.98
CA VAL A 75 2.57 -1.10 6.21
C VAL A 75 2.18 0.15 6.97
N ALA A 76 0.94 0.18 7.44
CA ALA A 76 0.45 1.30 8.23
C ALA A 76 1.27 1.49 9.51
N LYS A 77 1.64 0.40 10.20
CA LYS A 77 2.48 0.46 11.40
C LYS A 77 3.84 1.10 11.10
N LEU A 78 4.56 0.60 10.08
CA LEU A 78 5.91 1.07 9.78
C LEU A 78 5.94 2.50 9.21
N LEU A 79 4.95 2.90 8.42
CA LEU A 79 4.94 4.22 7.77
C LEU A 79 4.24 5.31 8.59
N LEU A 80 3.20 4.96 9.34
CA LEU A 80 2.41 5.93 10.12
C LEU A 80 2.73 5.87 11.61
N ASN A 81 3.62 4.98 12.04
CA ASN A 81 3.93 4.71 13.45
C ASN A 81 2.69 4.39 14.30
N LEU A 82 1.76 3.62 13.74
CA LEU A 82 0.50 3.24 14.37
C LEU A 82 0.53 1.79 14.85
N ASP A 83 0.39 1.55 16.15
CA ASP A 83 0.32 0.19 16.72
C ASP A 83 -1.08 -0.21 17.17
N VAL A 84 -2.07 -0.02 16.28
CA VAL A 84 -3.48 -0.36 16.53
C VAL A 84 -3.98 -1.45 15.56
N PRO A 85 -5.10 -2.13 15.85
CA PRO A 85 -5.73 -3.05 14.90
C PRO A 85 -6.05 -2.40 13.54
N LEU A 86 -5.97 -3.19 12.46
CA LEU A 86 -6.23 -2.69 11.10
C LEU A 86 -7.63 -2.08 10.95
N SER A 87 -8.63 -2.62 11.66
CA SER A 87 -9.99 -2.10 11.68
C SER A 87 -10.06 -0.63 12.12
N GLU A 88 -9.20 -0.22 13.05
CA GLU A 88 -9.14 1.14 13.57
C GLU A 88 -8.32 2.08 12.69
N MET A 89 -7.43 1.53 11.85
CA MET A 89 -6.63 2.30 10.92
C MET A 89 -7.43 2.73 9.69
N ARG A 90 -8.38 1.89 9.25
CA ARG A 90 -9.17 2.08 8.03
C ARG A 90 -10.22 3.18 8.19
N GLN A 91 -10.75 3.68 7.07
CA GLN A 91 -11.76 4.75 7.01
C GLN A 91 -11.33 6.07 7.68
N LYS A 92 -10.02 6.28 7.81
CA LYS A 92 -9.40 7.51 8.28
C LYS A 92 -8.43 8.03 7.23
N THR A 93 -8.18 9.32 7.25
CA THR A 93 -7.14 9.96 6.45
C THR A 93 -5.96 10.27 7.36
N TYR A 94 -4.77 9.96 6.86
CA TYR A 94 -3.49 10.28 7.45
C TYR A 94 -2.69 11.15 6.49
N THR A 95 -1.55 11.61 6.96
CA THR A 95 -0.59 12.35 6.14
C THR A 95 0.75 11.64 6.21
N LEU A 96 1.31 11.32 5.04
CA LEU A 96 2.65 10.77 4.91
C LEU A 96 3.41 11.66 3.94
N ALA A 97 4.51 12.28 4.40
CA ALA A 97 5.30 13.24 3.62
C ALA A 97 4.45 14.38 2.99
N GLY A 98 3.43 14.86 3.71
CA GLY A 98 2.53 15.90 3.22
C GLY A 98 1.42 15.42 2.28
N ILE A 99 1.32 14.11 2.02
CA ILE A 99 0.39 13.53 1.05
C ILE A 99 -0.73 12.78 1.77
N ASN A 100 -1.97 12.98 1.31
CA ASN A 100 -3.14 12.28 1.81
C ASN A 100 -2.94 10.77 1.72
N THR A 101 -3.12 10.08 2.84
CA THR A 101 -2.80 8.66 2.96
C THR A 101 -3.96 7.92 3.60
N ILE A 102 -4.34 6.78 3.04
CA ILE A 102 -5.35 5.90 3.62
C ILE A 102 -4.79 4.50 3.83
N VAL A 103 -5.47 3.72 4.67
CA VAL A 103 -5.12 2.32 4.95
C VAL A 103 -6.25 1.41 4.47
N THR A 104 -5.90 0.28 3.86
CA THR A 104 -6.84 -0.77 3.45
C THR A 104 -6.30 -2.17 3.76
N LEU A 105 -7.05 -3.20 3.38
CA LEU A 105 -6.74 -4.60 3.56
C LEU A 105 -5.55 -5.03 2.68
N ASP A 106 -4.73 -5.94 3.22
CA ASP A 106 -3.67 -6.59 2.45
C ASP A 106 -4.25 -7.53 1.38
N MET A 107 -3.59 -7.63 0.22
CA MET A 107 -4.05 -8.50 -0.87
C MET A 107 -4.03 -9.98 -0.49
N GLY A 108 -3.05 -10.42 0.31
CA GLY A 108 -3.03 -11.78 0.84
C GLY A 108 -4.25 -12.07 1.73
N ALA A 109 -4.71 -11.08 2.50
CA ALA A 109 -5.95 -11.19 3.27
C ALA A 109 -7.17 -11.26 2.35
N LEU A 110 -7.24 -10.43 1.31
CA LEU A 110 -8.34 -10.43 0.32
C LEU A 110 -8.41 -11.73 -0.51
N LEU A 111 -7.27 -12.39 -0.74
CA LEU A 111 -7.22 -13.71 -1.38
C LEU A 111 -7.76 -14.81 -0.46
N ARG A 112 -7.47 -14.74 0.85
CA ARG A 112 -7.97 -15.71 1.84
C ARG A 112 -9.43 -15.47 2.22
N GLN A 113 -9.89 -14.22 2.16
CA GLN A 113 -11.22 -13.78 2.57
C GLN A 113 -11.86 -12.90 1.49
N PRO A 114 -12.34 -13.49 0.38
CA PRO A 114 -12.90 -12.73 -0.73
C PRO A 114 -14.09 -11.84 -0.36
N GLN A 115 -14.85 -12.19 0.68
CA GLN A 115 -15.96 -11.39 1.21
C GLN A 115 -15.52 -9.98 1.65
N GLU A 116 -14.25 -9.81 2.03
CA GLU A 116 -13.68 -8.53 2.45
C GLU A 116 -13.39 -7.58 1.27
N LYS A 117 -13.51 -8.05 0.01
CA LYS A 117 -13.30 -7.20 -1.18
C LYS A 117 -14.24 -6.00 -1.21
N SER A 118 -15.48 -6.16 -0.76
CA SER A 118 -16.45 -5.06 -0.66
C SER A 118 -15.98 -3.96 0.31
N ARG A 119 -15.27 -4.36 1.38
CA ARG A 119 -14.69 -3.44 2.36
C ARG A 119 -13.47 -2.72 1.78
N ALA A 120 -12.57 -3.44 1.11
CA ALA A 120 -11.43 -2.81 0.44
C ALA A 120 -11.87 -1.86 -0.67
N TRP A 121 -12.89 -2.22 -1.44
CA TRP A 121 -13.46 -1.37 -2.48
C TRP A 121 -13.92 -0.01 -1.95
N ARG A 122 -14.58 0.01 -0.78
CA ARG A 122 -14.97 1.26 -0.13
C ARG A 122 -13.78 2.15 0.21
N ASP A 123 -12.68 1.56 0.66
CA ASP A 123 -11.45 2.31 0.95
C ASP A 123 -10.85 2.90 -0.35
N PHE A 124 -10.83 2.14 -1.46
CA PHE A 124 -10.37 2.66 -2.75
C PHE A 124 -11.25 3.78 -3.31
N MET A 125 -12.57 3.67 -3.17
CA MET A 125 -13.49 4.74 -3.55
C MET A 125 -13.28 5.99 -2.70
N TYR A 126 -12.91 5.83 -1.43
CA TYR A 126 -12.52 6.95 -0.58
C TYR A 126 -11.19 7.58 -1.01
N ALA A 127 -10.17 6.77 -1.33
CA ALA A 127 -8.91 7.25 -1.89
C ALA A 127 -9.13 8.07 -3.17
N LYS A 128 -10.00 7.59 -4.06
CA LYS A 128 -10.36 8.29 -5.30
C LYS A 128 -10.91 9.69 -5.02
N LYS A 129 -11.80 9.84 -4.03
CA LYS A 129 -12.32 11.16 -3.63
C LYS A 129 -11.23 12.11 -3.13
N LEU A 130 -10.21 11.59 -2.46
CA LEU A 130 -9.06 12.40 -1.98
C LEU A 130 -8.09 12.80 -3.11
N SER A 131 -8.15 12.14 -4.27
CA SER A 131 -7.25 12.38 -5.41
C SER A 131 -7.81 13.37 -6.45
N MET A 132 -9.09 13.72 -6.32
CA MET A 132 -9.81 14.67 -7.18
C MET A 132 -9.44 16.10 -6.79
#